data_AF-A0A355XRK1-F1
#
_entry.id   AF-A0A355XRK1-F1
#
_cell.length_a   1.000
_cell.length_b   1.000
_cell.length_c   1.000
_cell.angle_alpha   90.00
_cell.angle_beta   90.00
_cell.angle_gamma   90.00
#
_symmetry.space_group_name_H-M   'P 1'
#
loop_
_entity.id
_entity.type
_entity.pdbx_description
1 polymer ?
#
loop_
_entity_poly.entity_id
_entity_poly.type
_entity_poly.pdbx_seq_one_letter_code
_entity_poly.pdbx_strand_id
1 'polypeptide(L)' 'MNTDLSVRIKTKVIELGFQKVGITPAVLTPKEKADLESWLGKKHNGTMAWMETRKEERGDIFNYFPGA' A
#
# COMPACT_ATOMS: atom_id res chain seq x y z
N MET A 1 -24.43 1.35 -21.99
CA MET A 1 -24.13 1.07 -20.57
C MET A 1 -23.05 2.04 -20.14
N ASN A 2 -23.33 2.92 -19.18
CA ASN A 2 -22.32 3.80 -18.61
C ASN A 2 -21.42 2.91 -17.74
N THR A 3 -20.25 2.53 -18.25
CA THR A 3 -19.36 1.60 -17.54
C THR A 3 -18.51 2.41 -16.56
N ASP A 4 -18.85 2.25 -15.28
CA ASP A 4 -18.11 2.80 -14.15
C ASP A 4 -16.59 2.60 -14.32
N LEU A 5 -15.80 3.62 -13.99
CA LEU A 5 -14.35 3.61 -14.19
C LEU A 5 -13.69 2.42 -13.47
N SER A 6 -14.18 2.06 -12.28
CA SER A 6 -13.67 0.92 -11.54
C SER A 6 -13.89 -0.40 -12.28
N VAL A 7 -15.02 -0.54 -12.99
CA VAL A 7 -15.32 -1.73 -13.81
C VAL A 7 -14.34 -1.83 -14.97
N ARG A 8 -14.09 -0.72 -15.69
CA ARG A 8 -13.16 -0.68 -16.81
C ARG A 8 -11.73 -1.05 -16.39
N ILE A 9 -11.28 -0.53 -15.25
CA ILE A 9 -9.95 -0.84 -14.69
C ILE A 9 -9.88 -2.32 -14.32
N LYS A 10 -10.86 -2.85 -13.59
CA LYS A 10 -10.87 -4.27 -13.17
C LYS A 10 -10.87 -5.22 -14.36
N THR A 11 -11.67 -4.94 -15.40
CA THR A 11 -11.66 -5.74 -16.63
C THR A 11 -10.29 -5.74 -17.27
N LYS A 12 -9.66 -4.56 -17.43
CA LYS A 12 -8.33 -4.47 -18.05
C LYS A 12 -7.26 -5.23 -17.27
N VAL A 13 -7.33 -5.17 -15.94
CA VAL A 13 -6.39 -5.89 -15.05
C VAL A 13 -6.52 -7.40 -15.23
N ILE A 14 -7.75 -7.93 -15.34
CA ILE A 14 -7.97 -9.36 -15.59
C ILE A 14 -7.48 -9.76 -16.99
N GLU A 15 -7.73 -8.96 -18.02
CA GLU A 15 -7.21 -9.19 -19.38
C GLU A 15 -5.68 -9.24 -19.44
N LEU A 16 -5.00 -8.45 -18.60
CA LEU A 16 -3.54 -8.45 -18.50
C LEU A 16 -2.98 -9.66 -17.74
N GLY A 17 -3.83 -10.54 -17.22
CA GLY A 17 -3.43 -11.79 -16.56
C GLY A 17 -3.29 -11.70 -15.04
N PHE A 18 -3.72 -10.60 -14.41
CA PHE A 18 -3.73 -10.52 -12.95
C PHE A 18 -4.86 -11.39 -12.37
N GLN A 19 -4.52 -12.22 -11.38
CA GLN A 19 -5.48 -13.14 -10.74
C GLN A 19 -6.54 -12.42 -9.88
N LYS A 20 -6.21 -11.27 -9.29
CA LYS A 20 -7.08 -10.51 -8.38
C LYS A 20 -6.84 -9.01 -8.53
N VAL A 21 -7.88 -8.22 -8.26
CA VAL A 21 -7.85 -6.74 -8.30
C VAL A 21 -8.76 -6.17 -7.23
N GLY A 22 -8.28 -5.14 -6.51
CA GLY A 22 -9.00 -4.38 -5.50
C GLY A 22 -8.74 -2.90 -5.65
N ILE A 23 -9.70 -2.06 -5.27
CA ILE A 23 -9.59 -0.60 -5.26
C ILE A 23 -10.06 -0.14 -3.89
N THR A 24 -9.28 0.69 -3.23
CA THR A 24 -9.56 1.24 -1.89
C THR A 24 -9.20 2.73 -1.87
N PRO A 25 -9.85 3.55 -1.03
CA PRO A 25 -9.44 4.94 -0.84
C PRO A 25 -8.01 5.06 -0.30
N ALA A 26 -7.33 6.15 -0.64
CA ALA A 26 -6.08 6.54 0.00
C ALA A 26 -6.38 7.03 1.42
N VAL A 27 -5.86 6.32 2.42
CA VAL A 27 -6.07 6.62 3.84
C VAL A 27 -4.81 6.35 4.63
N LEU A 28 -4.71 6.96 5.80
CA LEU A 28 -3.69 6.60 6.79
C LEU A 28 -3.94 5.16 7.29
N THR A 29 -2.86 4.42 7.52
CA THR A 29 -2.90 3.04 8.03
C THR A 29 -2.16 2.96 9.37
N PRO A 30 -2.70 3.57 10.45
CA PRO A 30 -1.98 3.71 11.72
C PRO A 30 -1.74 2.39 12.43
N LYS A 31 -2.63 1.39 12.26
CA LYS A 31 -2.43 0.06 12.81
C LYS A 31 -1.25 -0.63 12.13
N GLU A 32 -1.23 -0.64 10.80
CA GLU A 32 -0.16 -1.28 10.02
C GLU A 32 1.19 -0.61 10.28
N LYS A 33 1.19 0.72 10.48
CA LYS A 33 2.36 1.47 10.93
C LYS A 33 2.88 0.95 12.28
N ALA A 34 2.00 0.86 13.28
CA ALA A 34 2.36 0.39 14.61
C ALA A 34 2.83 -1.07 14.60
N ASP A 35 2.19 -1.93 13.79
CA ASP A 35 2.58 -3.33 13.60
C ASP A 35 4.00 -3.42 13.01
N LEU A 36 4.33 -2.59 12.00
CA LEU A 36 5.66 -2.51 11.41
C LEU A 36 6.70 -2.02 12.41
N GLU A 37 6.41 -0.96 13.17
CA GLU A 37 7.32 -0.42 14.17
C GLU A 37 7.62 -1.44 15.28
N SER A 38 6.59 -2.16 15.75
CA SER A 38 6.75 -3.24 16.72
C SER A 38 7.63 -4.37 16.17
N TRP A 39 7.46 -4.73 14.90
CA TRP A 39 8.25 -5.75 14.23
C TRP A 39 9.71 -5.32 14.02
N LEU A 40 9.95 -4.06 13.65
CA LEU A 40 11.28 -3.46 13.51
C LEU A 40 11.99 -3.36 14.87
N GLY A 41 11.28 -3.01 15.94
CA GLY A 41 11.83 -2.96 17.30
C GLY A 41 12.38 -4.31 17.78
N LYS A 42 11.90 -5.42 17.21
CA LYS A 42 12.41 -6.78 17.45
C LYS A 42 13.59 -7.17 16.55
N LYS A 43 14.13 -6.25 15.75
CA LYS A 43 15.23 -6.45 14.80
C LYS A 43 14.96 -7.55 13.76
N HIS A 44 13.71 -7.79 13.43
CA HIS A 44 13.33 -8.79 12.44
C HIS A 44 13.72 -8.40 11.00
N ASN A 45 14.14 -7.14 10.78
CA ASN A 45 14.66 -6.65 9.51
C ASN A 45 16.06 -7.21 9.15
N GLY A 46 16.78 -7.83 10.08
CA GLY A 46 18.11 -8.38 9.81
C GLY A 46 19.06 -7.30 9.29
N THR A 47 19.59 -7.48 8.08
CA THR A 47 20.50 -6.51 7.42
C THR A 47 19.80 -5.42 6.62
N MET A 48 18.47 -5.46 6.51
CA MET A 48 17.68 -4.52 5.72
C MET A 48 17.46 -3.20 6.46
N ALA A 49 18.54 -2.46 6.72
CA ALA A 49 18.51 -1.16 7.40
C ALA A 49 17.58 -0.15 6.72
N TRP A 50 17.41 -0.26 5.40
CA TRP A 50 16.53 0.59 4.61
C TRP A 50 15.06 0.54 5.06
N MET A 51 14.60 -0.57 5.66
CA MET A 51 13.23 -0.68 6.19
C MET A 51 13.01 0.25 7.39
N GLU A 52 14.04 0.40 8.23
CA GLU A 52 13.95 1.24 9.41
C GLU A 52 14.12 2.72 9.07
N THR A 53 15.06 3.06 8.18
CA THR A 53 15.27 4.43 7.73
C THR A 53 14.07 5.03 7.00
N ARG A 54 13.19 4.19 6.44
CA ARG A 54 12.05 4.58 5.61
C ARG A 54 10.70 4.20 6.21
N LYS A 55 10.65 3.85 7.50
CA LYS A 55 9.42 3.34 8.14
C LYS A 55 8.26 4.34 8.13
N GLU A 56 8.55 5.64 8.20
CA GLU A 56 7.53 6.71 8.20
C GLU A 56 6.73 6.76 6.89
N GLU A 57 7.34 6.31 5.79
CA GLU A 57 6.69 6.23 4.49
C GLU A 57 5.65 5.09 4.41
N ARG A 58 5.68 4.13 5.35
CA ARG A 58 4.95 2.85 5.31
C ARG A 58 3.71 2.80 6.21
N GLY A 59 3.14 3.97 6.48
CA GLY A 59 1.87 4.12 7.21
C GLY A 59 1.02 5.30 6.74
N ASP A 60 1.56 6.08 5.81
CA ASP A 60 0.98 7.33 5.33
C ASP A 60 1.30 7.47 3.83
N ILE A 61 0.30 7.17 3.01
CA ILE A 61 0.40 7.25 1.55
C ILE A 61 0.61 8.69 1.05
N PHE A 62 0.22 9.70 1.85
CA PHE A 62 0.31 11.10 1.47
C PHE A 62 1.74 11.64 1.52
N ASN A 63 2.67 10.95 2.20
CA ASN A 63 4.10 11.25 2.13
C ASN A 63 4.65 11.10 0.70
N TYR A 64 4.09 10.19 -0.10
CA TYR A 64 4.46 10.01 -1.51
C TYR A 64 3.53 10.72 -2.48
N PHE A 65 2.24 10.73 -2.16
CA PHE A 65 1.21 11.29 -3.01
C PHE A 65 0.35 12.28 -2.23
N PRO A 66 0.81 13.52 -2.04
CA PRO A 66 0.07 14.52 -1.25
C PRO A 66 -1.33 14.86 -1.77
N GLY A 67 -1.61 14.57 -3.05
CA GLY A 67 -2.92 14.79 -3.69
C GLY A 67 -3.70 13.51 -3.98
N ALA A 68 -3.35 12.40 -3.33
CA ALA A 68 -4.09 11.13 -3.46
C ALA A 68 -5.51 11.20 -2.89
#